data_AF-A0A0G1Y6M2-F1
#
_entry.id   AF-A0A0G1Y6M2-F1
#
_cell.length_a   1.000
_cell.length_b   1.000
_cell.length_c   1.000
_cell.angle_alpha   90.00
_cell.angle_beta   90.00
_cell.angle_gamma   90.00
#
_symmetry.space_group_name_H-M   'P 1'
#
loop_
_entity.id
_entity.type
_entity.pdbx_description
1 polymer ?
#
loop_
_entity_poly.entity_id
_entity_poly.type
_entity_poly.pdbx_seq_one_letter_code
_entity_poly.pdbx_strand_id
1 'polypeptide(L)'
;MLRGVAAQSSYSISETQRKRLVKQRLFIVYGVLLVCGLVILSRLMELQILRGAEYHELAQAQHFGGVVLPAKRGEILSRNSKSGETSILATNTTLDLVYVDPLITDDPAFVAEQLADVLVTEDSHALCSGGDDNCPRELMSFYSFAFDPLERLPLSGTGLVLEPVPGELPMVKAEEIIDVTEVRRLFARNIEKRISEKRVTFVPLLYGADKVQMNLVRDLGIQGVYAEEDVQLVFANPEEVDQDKVSGTARKLADVLEIDPDVLRRMLRSRPLRYVPVMRRLPPLLSSKIREIQQASARETQELRKQAPTTEAAQRVTDPLWSIALIPEHWRFYPVRMLWVS
;
A
#
# COMPACT_ATOMS: atom_id res chain seq x y z
N MET A 1 105.72 38.73 -9.73
CA MET A 1 105.44 37.27 -9.61
C MET A 1 104.00 37.04 -10.03
N LEU A 2 103.83 36.10 -10.96
CA LEU A 2 102.63 35.85 -11.75
C LEU A 2 101.65 34.89 -11.07
N ARG A 3 100.38 35.11 -11.42
CA ARG A 3 99.31 34.12 -11.66
C ARG A 3 98.67 33.43 -10.46
N GLY A 4 97.41 33.79 -10.25
CA GLY A 4 96.41 32.88 -9.71
C GLY A 4 96.01 31.80 -10.70
N VAL A 5 95.26 30.82 -10.20
CA VAL A 5 94.42 29.91 -11.00
C VAL A 5 93.16 29.63 -10.18
N ALA A 6 92.04 30.13 -10.70
CA ALA A 6 90.71 29.61 -10.46
C ALA A 6 90.39 28.58 -11.56
N ALA A 7 89.63 27.54 -11.24
CA ALA A 7 88.76 26.86 -12.20
C ALA A 7 87.78 25.92 -11.47
N GLN A 8 86.52 26.35 -11.33
CA GLN A 8 85.37 25.46 -11.14
C GLN A 8 84.67 25.31 -12.49
N SER A 9 84.46 24.06 -12.91
CA SER A 9 83.82 23.66 -14.16
C SER A 9 82.30 23.53 -13.97
N SER A 10 81.52 24.26 -14.77
CA SER A 10 80.07 24.10 -14.89
C SER A 10 79.74 23.59 -16.30
N TYR A 11 79.25 22.35 -16.40
CA TYR A 11 78.74 21.77 -17.64
C TYR A 11 77.30 22.23 -17.90
N SER A 12 77.06 22.93 -19.00
CA SER A 12 75.72 23.29 -19.48
C SER A 12 75.13 22.18 -20.35
N ILE A 13 73.93 21.71 -20.01
CA ILE A 13 73.20 20.67 -20.76
C ILE A 13 72.53 21.31 -21.98
N SER A 14 72.80 20.74 -23.16
CA SER A 14 72.25 21.18 -24.45
C SER A 14 70.71 21.12 -24.52
N GLU A 15 70.08 22.14 -25.10
CA GLU A 15 68.62 22.29 -25.23
C GLU A 15 67.92 21.10 -25.91
N THR A 16 68.63 20.36 -26.78
CA THR A 16 68.09 19.21 -27.50
C THR A 16 67.85 18.02 -26.59
N GLN A 17 68.70 17.81 -25.57
CA GLN A 17 68.50 16.77 -24.55
C GLN A 17 67.32 17.10 -23.62
N ARG A 18 67.13 18.38 -23.28
CA ARG A 18 65.98 18.85 -22.50
C ARG A 18 64.65 18.57 -23.21
N LYS A 19 64.56 18.89 -24.50
CA LYS A 19 63.36 18.61 -25.33
C LYS A 19 63.05 17.11 -25.42
N ARG A 20 64.07 16.25 -25.50
CA ARG A 20 63.91 14.79 -25.57
C ARG A 20 63.41 14.20 -24.23
N LEU A 21 63.95 14.66 -23.10
CA LEU A 21 63.50 14.26 -21.77
C LEU A 21 62.06 14.71 -21.47
N VAL A 22 61.68 15.92 -21.90
CA VAL A 22 60.30 16.41 -21.77
C VAL A 22 59.33 15.58 -22.62
N LYS A 23 59.67 15.27 -23.87
CA LYS A 23 58.85 14.37 -24.72
C LYS A 23 58.71 12.97 -24.12
N GLN A 24 59.75 12.44 -23.49
CA GLN A 24 59.72 11.13 -22.86
C GLN A 24 58.83 11.12 -21.61
N ARG A 25 58.88 12.17 -20.77
CA ARG A 25 57.97 12.32 -19.62
C ARG A 25 56.51 12.46 -20.06
N LEU A 26 56.26 13.24 -21.11
CA LEU A 26 54.92 13.40 -21.69
C LEU A 26 54.37 12.06 -22.18
N PHE A 27 55.18 11.25 -22.87
CA PHE A 27 54.78 9.92 -23.34
C PHE A 27 54.44 8.98 -22.19
N ILE A 28 55.22 9.00 -21.11
CA ILE A 28 54.95 8.20 -19.90
C ILE A 28 53.61 8.61 -19.26
N VAL A 29 53.36 9.91 -19.13
CA VAL A 29 52.10 10.43 -18.55
C VAL A 29 50.90 10.02 -19.40
N TYR A 30 50.98 10.16 -20.73
CA TYR A 30 49.92 9.70 -21.63
C TYR A 30 49.70 8.19 -21.55
N GLY A 31 50.76 7.41 -21.44
CA GLY A 31 50.67 5.96 -21.26
C GLY A 31 49.92 5.59 -19.97
N VAL A 32 50.26 6.23 -18.85
CA VAL A 32 49.59 6.01 -17.56
C VAL A 32 48.11 6.41 -17.64
N LEU A 33 47.82 7.57 -18.23
CA LEU A 33 46.45 8.07 -18.35
C LEU A 33 45.58 7.16 -19.24
N LEU A 34 46.16 6.61 -20.31
CA LEU A 34 45.49 5.66 -21.19
C LEU A 34 45.17 4.34 -20.46
N VAL A 35 46.11 3.82 -19.66
CA VAL A 35 45.87 2.62 -18.85
C VAL A 35 44.77 2.85 -17.82
N CYS A 36 44.78 3.98 -17.11
CA CYS A 36 43.70 4.33 -16.17
C CYS A 36 42.34 4.43 -16.88
N GLY A 37 42.31 5.02 -18.08
CA GLY A 37 41.09 5.10 -18.90
C GLY A 37 40.56 3.71 -19.27
N LEU A 38 41.43 2.78 -19.65
CA LEU A 38 41.04 1.40 -19.97
C LEU A 38 40.49 0.64 -18.76
N VAL A 39 41.04 0.84 -17.57
CA VAL A 39 40.52 0.23 -16.33
C VAL A 39 39.09 0.71 -16.06
N ILE A 40 38.84 2.01 -16.16
CA ILE A 40 37.50 2.59 -15.99
C ILE A 40 36.53 2.05 -17.03
N LEU A 41 36.93 1.98 -18.30
CA LEU A 41 36.11 1.42 -19.38
C LEU A 41 35.77 -0.05 -19.14
N SER A 42 36.73 -0.87 -18.69
CA SER A 42 36.49 -2.28 -18.37
C SER A 42 35.46 -2.44 -17.25
N ARG A 43 35.55 -1.60 -16.21
CA ARG A 43 34.62 -1.61 -15.08
C ARG A 43 33.23 -1.15 -15.50
N LEU A 44 33.15 -0.15 -16.38
CA LEU A 44 31.88 0.32 -16.93
C LEU A 44 31.20 -0.78 -17.75
N MET A 45 31.98 -1.48 -18.57
CA MET A 45 31.50 -2.58 -19.41
C MET A 45 31.01 -3.76 -18.57
N GLU A 46 31.71 -4.10 -17.48
CA GLU A 46 31.24 -5.10 -16.52
C GLU A 46 29.87 -4.72 -15.93
N LEU A 47 29.71 -3.47 -15.50
CA LEU A 47 28.46 -3.01 -14.89
C LEU A 47 27.29 -2.99 -15.88
N GLN A 48 27.55 -2.58 -17.13
CA GLN A 48 26.50 -2.42 -18.15
C GLN A 48 26.13 -3.75 -18.84
N ILE A 49 27.09 -4.63 -19.12
CA ILE A 49 26.83 -5.86 -19.91
C ILE A 49 26.47 -7.05 -19.01
N LEU A 50 27.16 -7.25 -17.87
CA LEU A 50 26.91 -8.42 -17.01
C LEU A 50 25.73 -8.21 -16.05
N ARG A 51 25.56 -6.99 -15.53
CA ARG A 51 24.53 -6.67 -14.53
C ARG A 51 23.47 -5.69 -15.02
N GLY A 52 23.52 -5.29 -16.29
CA GLY A 52 22.59 -4.31 -16.86
C GLY A 52 21.13 -4.74 -16.74
N ALA A 53 20.83 -6.01 -17.00
CA ALA A 53 19.46 -6.53 -16.92
C ALA A 53 18.91 -6.50 -15.48
N GLU A 54 19.72 -6.91 -14.49
CA GLU A 54 19.35 -6.92 -13.07
C GLU A 54 19.13 -5.50 -12.53
N TYR A 55 20.02 -4.55 -12.87
CA TYR A 55 19.83 -3.15 -12.50
C TYR A 55 18.66 -2.49 -13.23
N HIS A 56 18.34 -2.92 -14.46
CA HIS A 56 17.19 -2.43 -15.19
C HIS A 56 15.87 -2.89 -14.55
N GLU A 57 15.77 -4.14 -14.11
CA GLU A 57 14.60 -4.64 -13.37
C GLU A 57 14.44 -3.96 -11.99
N LEU A 58 15.53 -3.76 -11.25
CA LEU A 58 15.53 -3.02 -9.99
C LEU A 58 15.10 -1.56 -10.17
N ALA A 59 15.60 -0.90 -11.22
CA ALA A 59 15.22 0.47 -11.56
C ALA A 59 13.77 0.55 -12.05
N GLN A 60 13.29 -0.42 -12.82
CA GLN A 60 11.91 -0.46 -13.27
C GLN A 60 10.95 -0.65 -12.09
N ALA A 61 11.30 -1.52 -11.14
CA ALA A 61 10.53 -1.72 -9.91
C ALA A 61 10.49 -0.46 -9.01
N GLN A 62 11.48 0.43 -9.10
CA GLN A 62 11.54 1.68 -8.31
C GLN A 62 10.91 2.89 -9.01
N HIS A 63 11.05 3.02 -10.34
CA HIS A 63 10.63 4.22 -11.08
C HIS A 63 9.29 4.10 -11.79
N PHE A 64 8.87 2.91 -12.23
CA PHE A 64 7.59 2.72 -12.93
C PHE A 64 6.54 2.15 -11.97
N GLY A 65 6.04 3.01 -11.08
CA GLY A 65 4.67 2.85 -10.62
C GLY A 65 3.77 3.12 -11.80
N GLY A 66 3.45 2.10 -12.60
CA GLY A 66 2.56 2.23 -13.75
C GLY A 66 1.22 2.76 -13.30
N VAL A 67 0.99 4.07 -13.45
CA VAL A 67 -0.34 4.65 -13.29
C VAL A 67 -1.09 4.26 -14.55
N VAL A 68 -1.77 3.11 -14.50
CA VAL A 68 -2.76 2.73 -15.51
C VAL A 68 -3.82 3.82 -15.46
N LEU A 69 -3.80 4.75 -16.41
CA LEU A 69 -4.85 5.73 -16.57
C LEU A 69 -6.11 4.95 -16.97
N PRO A 70 -7.11 4.83 -16.08
CA PRO A 70 -8.31 4.09 -16.42
C PRO A 70 -9.03 4.82 -17.55
N ALA A 71 -9.29 4.13 -18.66
CA ALA A 71 -10.03 4.71 -19.76
C ALA A 71 -11.47 5.01 -19.31
N LYS A 72 -11.95 6.23 -19.57
CA LYS A 72 -13.34 6.60 -19.32
C LYS A 72 -14.24 5.80 -20.27
N ARG A 73 -14.97 4.80 -19.73
CA ARG A 73 -15.86 3.93 -20.50
C ARG A 73 -17.20 4.62 -20.75
N GLY A 74 -17.77 4.44 -21.95
CA GLY A 74 -19.06 5.02 -22.34
C GLY A 74 -20.25 4.51 -21.53
N GLU A 75 -21.31 5.30 -21.49
CA GLU A 75 -22.57 4.97 -20.81
C GLU A 75 -23.39 3.97 -21.64
N ILE A 76 -24.04 3.01 -20.98
CA ILE A 76 -24.95 2.07 -21.65
C ILE A 76 -26.39 2.53 -21.41
N LEU A 77 -27.05 2.93 -22.48
CA LEU A 77 -28.46 3.34 -22.48
C LEU A 77 -29.32 2.17 -22.96
N SER A 78 -30.40 1.87 -22.24
CA SER A 78 -31.48 1.00 -22.71
C SER A 78 -32.63 1.84 -23.20
N ARG A 79 -33.19 1.49 -24.36
CA ARG A 79 -34.40 2.12 -24.89
C ARG A 79 -35.59 1.22 -24.57
N ASN A 80 -36.58 1.75 -23.85
CA ASN A 80 -37.85 1.05 -23.65
C ASN A 80 -38.62 1.03 -24.98
N SER A 81 -38.96 -0.15 -25.48
CA SER A 81 -39.65 -0.34 -26.76
C SER A 81 -41.11 0.13 -26.76
N LYS A 82 -41.71 0.36 -25.58
CA LYS A 82 -43.10 0.85 -25.44
C LYS A 82 -43.21 2.37 -25.28
N SER A 83 -42.30 3.01 -24.53
CA SER A 83 -42.35 4.46 -24.26
C SER A 83 -41.34 5.30 -25.05
N GLY A 84 -40.36 4.67 -25.70
CA GLY A 84 -39.28 5.37 -26.40
C GLY A 84 -38.27 6.06 -25.48
N GLU A 85 -38.47 5.99 -24.16
CA GLU A 85 -37.60 6.59 -23.16
C GLU A 85 -36.28 5.82 -23.05
N THR A 86 -35.18 6.57 -22.95
CA THR A 86 -33.84 6.03 -22.72
C THR A 86 -33.54 6.04 -21.22
N SER A 87 -33.35 4.86 -20.63
CA SER A 87 -32.93 4.71 -19.23
C SER A 87 -31.46 4.29 -19.18
N ILE A 88 -30.70 4.88 -18.25
CA ILE A 88 -29.28 4.57 -18.04
C ILE A 88 -29.20 3.26 -17.27
N LEU A 89 -28.60 2.21 -17.86
CA LEU A 89 -28.43 0.92 -17.19
C LEU A 89 -27.15 0.83 -16.38
N ALA A 90 -26.10 1.52 -16.84
CA ALA A 90 -24.81 1.54 -16.17
C ALA A 90 -24.08 2.84 -16.49
N THR A 91 -23.60 3.50 -15.43
CA THR A 91 -22.67 4.63 -15.54
C THR A 91 -21.44 4.38 -14.66
N ASN A 92 -20.35 5.11 -14.94
CA ASN A 92 -19.12 5.06 -14.16
C ASN A 92 -19.07 6.29 -13.26
N THR A 93 -19.07 6.07 -11.95
CA THR A 93 -18.87 7.14 -10.97
C THR A 93 -17.50 6.99 -10.34
N THR A 94 -16.78 8.11 -10.23
CA THR A 94 -15.51 8.17 -9.52
C THR A 94 -15.77 8.54 -8.07
N LEU A 95 -15.47 7.63 -7.16
CA LEU A 95 -15.54 7.84 -5.72
C LEU A 95 -14.15 7.64 -5.13
N ASP A 96 -13.80 8.41 -4.11
CA ASP A 96 -12.47 8.31 -3.53
C ASP A 96 -12.37 7.13 -2.55
N LEU A 97 -11.17 6.57 -2.43
CA LEU A 97 -10.75 5.64 -1.39
C LEU A 97 -9.74 6.35 -0.49
N VAL A 98 -10.00 6.36 0.81
CA VAL A 98 -9.03 6.81 1.82
C VAL A 98 -8.09 5.68 2.16
N TYR A 99 -6.79 5.95 2.07
CA TYR A 99 -5.77 5.06 2.62
C TYR A 99 -4.76 5.84 3.45
N VAL A 100 -4.05 5.11 4.30
CA VAL A 100 -2.96 5.64 5.12
C VAL A 100 -1.68 4.89 4.81
N ASP A 101 -0.56 5.61 4.69
CA ASP A 101 0.79 5.02 4.65
C ASP A 101 1.36 4.94 6.09
N PRO A 102 1.48 3.74 6.68
CA PRO A 102 1.93 3.58 8.05
C PRO A 102 3.44 3.83 8.23
N LEU A 103 4.24 3.83 7.16
CA LEU A 103 5.69 4.09 7.27
C LEU A 103 6.02 5.53 7.63
N ILE A 104 5.17 6.44 7.17
CA ILE A 104 5.33 7.88 7.32
C ILE A 104 4.42 8.46 8.40
N THR A 105 3.62 7.60 9.05
CA THR A 105 2.75 8.01 10.16
C THR A 105 3.55 8.05 11.46
N ASP A 106 3.57 9.22 12.11
CA ASP A 106 4.25 9.41 13.39
C ASP A 106 3.36 8.97 14.58
N ASP A 107 2.09 9.42 14.59
CA ASP A 107 1.09 9.08 15.61
C ASP A 107 -0.12 8.35 14.99
N PRO A 108 -0.15 7.00 15.03
CA PRO A 108 -1.27 6.21 14.51
C PRO A 108 -2.59 6.47 15.23
N ALA A 109 -2.56 6.77 16.53
CA ALA A 109 -3.77 6.94 17.34
C ALA A 109 -4.48 8.24 16.95
N PHE A 110 -3.72 9.34 16.84
CA PHE A 110 -4.25 10.63 16.39
C PHE A 110 -4.86 10.54 14.98
N VAL A 111 -4.14 9.93 14.03
CA VAL A 111 -4.64 9.76 12.65
C VAL A 111 -5.91 8.93 12.61
N ALA A 112 -5.97 7.85 13.41
CA ALA A 112 -7.12 6.97 13.46
C ALA A 112 -8.36 7.66 14.06
N GLU A 113 -8.19 8.44 15.12
CA GLU A 113 -9.26 9.21 15.77
C GLU A 113 -9.83 10.27 14.80
N GLN A 114 -8.96 11.06 14.16
CA GLN A 114 -9.38 12.07 13.17
C GLN A 114 -10.15 11.46 12.00
N LEU A 115 -9.70 10.29 11.50
CA LEU A 115 -10.41 9.59 10.44
C LEU A 115 -11.75 9.03 10.91
N ALA A 116 -11.82 8.47 12.12
CA ALA A 116 -13.07 7.92 12.65
C ALA A 116 -14.14 9.01 12.86
N ASP A 117 -13.75 10.18 13.37
CA ASP A 117 -14.65 11.35 13.53
C ASP A 117 -15.27 11.82 12.21
N VAL A 118 -14.52 11.71 11.11
CA VAL A 118 -14.98 12.17 9.79
C VAL A 118 -15.79 11.11 9.07
N LEU A 119 -15.36 9.84 9.16
CA LEU A 119 -15.93 8.74 8.39
C LEU A 119 -17.18 8.13 9.03
N VAL A 120 -17.28 8.13 10.36
CA VAL A 120 -18.45 7.62 11.09
C VAL A 120 -19.41 8.78 11.34
N THR A 121 -20.32 9.00 10.39
CA THR A 121 -21.38 10.00 10.48
C THR A 121 -22.67 9.42 11.04
N GLU A 122 -23.54 10.27 11.57
CA GLU A 122 -24.91 9.91 11.97
C GLU A 122 -25.68 9.21 10.84
N ASP A 123 -25.54 9.70 9.60
CA ASP A 123 -26.18 9.10 8.42
C ASP A 123 -25.68 7.67 8.18
N SER A 124 -24.36 7.45 8.29
CA SER A 124 -23.78 6.12 8.13
C SER A 124 -24.22 5.16 9.24
N HIS A 125 -24.37 5.67 10.47
CA HIS A 125 -24.88 4.89 11.59
C HIS A 125 -26.33 4.45 11.36
N ALA A 126 -27.21 5.37 10.95
CA ALA A 126 -28.61 5.07 10.66
C ALA A 126 -28.79 4.05 9.52
N LEU A 127 -27.96 4.13 8.48
CA LEU A 127 -27.98 3.16 7.37
C LEU A 127 -27.53 1.76 7.83
N CYS A 128 -26.47 1.70 8.64
CA CYS A 128 -25.92 0.44 9.11
C CYS A 128 -26.76 -0.20 10.22
N SER A 129 -27.36 0.58 11.12
CA SER A 129 -28.30 0.07 12.14
C SER A 129 -29.57 -0.50 11.50
N GLY A 130 -30.06 0.15 10.45
CA GLY A 130 -31.20 -0.32 9.66
C GLY A 130 -30.91 -1.59 8.82
N GLY A 131 -29.65 -1.98 8.66
CA GLY A 131 -29.25 -3.11 7.82
C GLY A 131 -29.42 -2.87 6.32
N ASP A 132 -29.31 -1.61 5.87
CA ASP A 132 -29.44 -1.25 4.46
C ASP A 132 -28.21 -1.70 3.64
N ASP A 133 -28.44 -2.09 2.38
CA ASP A 133 -27.38 -2.51 1.45
C ASP A 133 -26.33 -1.41 1.15
N ASN A 134 -26.68 -0.14 1.41
CA ASN A 134 -25.78 1.00 1.21
C ASN A 134 -24.81 1.25 2.37
N CYS A 135 -24.85 0.46 3.45
CA CYS A 135 -23.89 0.56 4.55
C CYS A 135 -22.45 0.32 4.03
N PRO A 136 -21.46 1.17 4.40
CA PRO A 136 -20.05 0.93 4.06
C PRO A 136 -19.58 -0.42 4.59
N ARG A 137 -18.93 -1.22 3.74
CA ARG A 137 -18.50 -2.59 4.08
C ARG A 137 -17.55 -2.63 5.27
N GLU A 138 -16.71 -1.61 5.39
CA GLU A 138 -15.74 -1.48 6.47
C GLU A 138 -16.42 -1.28 7.83
N LEU A 139 -17.64 -0.73 7.86
CA LEU A 139 -18.42 -0.55 9.08
C LEU A 139 -19.26 -1.78 9.43
N MET A 140 -19.64 -2.62 8.46
CA MET A 140 -20.54 -3.77 8.69
C MET A 140 -20.09 -4.68 9.84
N SER A 141 -18.78 -4.89 10.01
CA SER A 141 -18.24 -5.73 11.10
C SER A 141 -18.55 -5.21 12.51
N PHE A 142 -18.78 -3.91 12.68
CA PHE A 142 -19.17 -3.29 13.95
C PHE A 142 -20.69 -3.27 14.15
N TYR A 143 -21.45 -3.56 13.09
CA TYR A 143 -22.91 -3.66 13.08
C TYR A 143 -23.37 -5.09 12.78
N SER A 144 -22.64 -6.12 13.25
CA SER A 144 -22.95 -7.54 12.96
C SER A 144 -24.41 -7.89 13.28
N PHE A 145 -24.93 -7.37 14.38
CA PHE A 145 -26.32 -7.52 14.83
C PHE A 145 -27.36 -7.02 13.82
N ALA A 146 -27.00 -6.06 12.95
CA ALA A 146 -27.89 -5.55 11.92
C ALA A 146 -27.90 -6.46 10.68
N PHE A 147 -26.86 -7.24 10.42
CA PHE A 147 -26.73 -8.05 9.20
C PHE A 147 -26.89 -9.55 9.44
N ASP A 148 -26.75 -10.02 10.68
CA ASP A 148 -27.01 -11.42 11.05
C ASP A 148 -28.37 -11.56 11.76
N PRO A 149 -29.39 -12.16 11.09
CA PRO A 149 -30.68 -12.43 11.72
C PRO A 149 -30.61 -13.31 12.97
N LEU A 150 -29.54 -14.12 13.11
CA LEU A 150 -29.36 -15.02 14.24
C LEU A 150 -28.87 -14.31 15.50
N GLU A 151 -28.09 -13.22 15.36
CA GLU A 151 -27.67 -12.39 16.51
C GLU A 151 -28.81 -11.55 17.09
N ARG A 152 -29.83 -11.25 16.28
CA ARG A 152 -31.04 -10.51 16.71
C ARG A 152 -31.98 -11.34 17.55
N LEU A 153 -31.82 -12.66 17.58
CA LEU A 153 -32.63 -13.53 18.41
C LEU A 153 -32.12 -13.40 19.85
N PRO A 154 -32.87 -12.78 20.78
CA PRO A 154 -32.56 -12.99 22.18
C PRO A 154 -32.59 -14.49 22.43
N LEU A 155 -31.60 -15.00 23.17
CA LEU A 155 -31.63 -16.33 23.79
C LEU A 155 -32.77 -16.36 24.82
N SER A 156 -34.02 -16.24 24.36
CA SER A 156 -35.22 -16.20 25.19
C SER A 156 -35.68 -17.60 25.61
N GLY A 157 -34.86 -18.63 25.41
CA GLY A 157 -35.14 -19.97 25.89
C GLY A 157 -34.48 -20.20 27.24
N THR A 158 -35.27 -20.47 28.29
CA THR A 158 -34.75 -20.88 29.60
C THR A 158 -34.10 -22.29 29.59
N GLY A 159 -33.97 -22.91 28.41
CA GLY A 159 -33.49 -24.29 28.23
C GLY A 159 -34.55 -25.35 28.53
N LEU A 160 -35.79 -24.95 28.82
CA LEU A 160 -36.92 -25.86 29.04
C LEU A 160 -37.51 -26.28 27.69
N VAL A 161 -37.64 -27.60 27.48
CA VAL A 161 -38.05 -28.27 26.23
C VAL A 161 -39.46 -27.88 25.73
N LEU A 162 -40.26 -27.17 26.54
CA LEU A 162 -41.68 -26.93 26.29
C LEU A 162 -42.10 -25.46 26.49
N GLU A 163 -41.24 -24.50 26.18
CA GLU A 163 -41.69 -23.11 26.08
C GLU A 163 -42.48 -22.91 24.77
N PRO A 164 -43.68 -22.32 24.82
CA PRO A 164 -44.43 -21.97 23.62
C PRO A 164 -43.64 -20.94 22.82
N VAL A 165 -43.38 -21.23 21.54
CA VAL A 165 -42.71 -20.30 20.63
C VAL A 165 -43.48 -18.98 20.65
N PRO A 166 -42.86 -17.85 21.01
CA PRO A 166 -43.50 -16.55 20.98
C PRO A 166 -44.11 -16.29 19.60
N GLY A 167 -45.36 -15.85 19.54
CA GLY A 167 -46.05 -15.55 18.27
C GLY A 167 -45.37 -14.43 17.47
N GLU A 168 -44.60 -13.58 18.14
CA GLU A 168 -43.70 -12.60 17.55
C GLU A 168 -42.35 -12.70 18.24
N LEU A 169 -41.28 -12.83 17.44
CA LEU A 169 -39.93 -12.69 17.95
C LEU A 169 -39.74 -11.24 18.41
N PRO A 170 -39.34 -10.97 19.67
CA PRO A 170 -38.99 -9.62 20.09
C PRO A 170 -37.75 -9.18 19.30
N MET A 171 -37.96 -8.53 18.17
CA MET A 171 -36.90 -7.83 17.44
C MET A 171 -36.57 -6.59 18.27
N VAL A 172 -35.50 -6.66 19.06
CA VAL A 172 -34.92 -5.46 19.66
C VAL A 172 -34.56 -4.53 18.51
N LYS A 173 -35.01 -3.27 18.57
CA LYS A 173 -34.64 -2.28 17.57
C LYS A 173 -33.13 -2.04 17.67
N ALA A 174 -32.46 -2.19 16.54
CA ALA A 174 -31.02 -2.05 16.38
C ALA A 174 -30.47 -0.74 17.01
N GLU A 175 -31.25 0.34 16.93
CA GLU A 175 -30.90 1.68 17.42
C GLU A 175 -30.74 1.77 18.96
N GLU A 176 -31.26 0.83 19.73
CA GLU A 176 -31.22 0.89 21.21
C GLU A 176 -29.98 0.18 21.81
N ILE A 177 -29.15 -0.46 20.96
CA ILE A 177 -28.12 -1.40 21.40
C ILE A 177 -26.72 -0.77 21.42
N ILE A 178 -26.39 0.15 20.49
CA ILE A 178 -25.03 0.70 20.35
C ILE A 178 -25.05 2.21 20.05
N ASP A 179 -24.28 2.97 20.83
CA ASP A 179 -24.02 4.40 20.62
C ASP A 179 -23.02 4.62 19.47
N VAL A 180 -23.29 5.60 18.61
CA VAL A 180 -22.40 6.09 17.52
C VAL A 180 -20.99 6.35 18.05
N THR A 181 -20.89 6.91 19.27
CA THR A 181 -19.62 7.23 19.92
C THR A 181 -18.76 5.99 20.15
N GLU A 182 -19.39 4.88 20.56
CA GLU A 182 -18.68 3.63 20.79
C GLU A 182 -18.23 2.99 19.48
N VAL A 183 -19.07 3.03 18.43
CA VAL A 183 -18.66 2.57 17.09
C VAL A 183 -17.47 3.36 16.60
N ARG A 184 -17.48 4.68 16.78
CA ARG A 184 -16.37 5.54 16.39
C ARG A 184 -15.09 5.16 17.12
N ARG A 185 -15.17 4.89 18.42
CA ARG A 185 -14.03 4.44 19.23
C ARG A 185 -13.49 3.09 18.77
N LEU A 186 -14.37 2.12 18.50
CA LEU A 186 -13.99 0.80 18.00
C LEU A 186 -13.37 0.87 16.60
N PHE A 187 -13.93 1.71 15.74
CA PHE A 187 -13.41 1.95 14.39
C PHE A 187 -12.03 2.62 14.43
N ALA A 188 -11.84 3.63 15.27
CA ALA A 188 -10.53 4.25 15.50
C ALA A 188 -9.50 3.22 15.97
N ARG A 189 -9.83 2.40 16.98
CA ARG A 189 -8.93 1.35 17.46
C ARG A 189 -8.57 0.30 16.39
N ASN A 190 -9.52 -0.03 15.52
CA ASN A 190 -9.27 -0.94 14.40
C ASN A 190 -8.27 -0.33 13.41
N ILE A 191 -8.46 0.94 13.05
CA ILE A 191 -7.57 1.68 12.16
C ILE A 191 -6.17 1.80 12.78
N GLU A 192 -6.09 2.20 14.05
CA GLU A 192 -4.83 2.34 14.80
C GLU A 192 -4.04 1.03 14.78
N LYS A 193 -4.69 -0.10 15.08
CA LYS A 193 -4.05 -1.42 15.03
C LYS A 193 -3.44 -1.70 13.66
N ARG A 194 -4.18 -1.41 12.58
CA ARG A 194 -3.73 -1.66 11.20
C ARG A 194 -2.62 -0.72 10.76
N ILE A 195 -2.63 0.54 11.20
CA ILE A 195 -1.58 1.52 10.92
C ILE A 195 -0.31 1.23 11.75
N SER A 196 -0.45 0.63 12.93
CA SER A 196 0.69 0.29 13.78
C SER A 196 1.62 -0.77 13.14
N GLU A 197 1.09 -1.59 12.23
CA GLU A 197 1.86 -2.58 11.48
C GLU A 197 2.65 -1.92 10.34
N LYS A 198 4.00 -1.97 10.42
CA LYS A 198 4.89 -1.38 9.40
C LYS A 198 5.29 -2.35 8.29
N ARG A 199 4.95 -3.63 8.44
CA ARG A 199 5.31 -4.73 7.54
C ARG A 199 4.06 -5.48 7.11
N VAL A 200 4.13 -6.11 5.95
CA VAL A 200 3.01 -6.90 5.44
C VAL A 200 2.95 -8.23 6.18
N THR A 201 1.90 -8.43 6.97
CA THR A 201 1.65 -9.61 7.80
C THR A 201 0.69 -10.61 7.15
N PHE A 202 -0.09 -10.16 6.16
CA PHE A 202 -1.10 -10.97 5.49
C PHE A 202 -1.00 -10.84 3.97
N VAL A 203 -0.76 -11.96 3.30
CA VAL A 203 -0.75 -12.06 1.83
C VAL A 203 -1.62 -13.25 1.41
N PRO A 204 -2.76 -13.01 0.75
CA PRO A 204 -3.56 -14.09 0.18
C PRO A 204 -2.81 -14.69 -1.01
N LEU A 205 -2.54 -15.99 -0.96
CA LEU A 205 -1.86 -16.72 -2.04
C LEU A 205 -2.88 -17.29 -3.03
N LEU A 206 -3.93 -17.93 -2.53
CA LEU A 206 -4.96 -18.57 -3.36
C LEU A 206 -6.33 -18.47 -2.68
N TYR A 207 -7.29 -17.83 -3.36
CA TYR A 207 -8.70 -17.78 -2.98
C TYR A 207 -9.44 -18.99 -3.56
N GLY A 208 -10.34 -19.60 -2.78
CA GLY A 208 -11.11 -20.77 -3.22
C GLY A 208 -10.27 -22.03 -3.37
N ALA A 209 -9.31 -22.24 -2.46
CA ALA A 209 -8.44 -23.41 -2.49
C ALA A 209 -9.22 -24.70 -2.19
N ASP A 210 -8.89 -25.78 -2.89
CA ASP A 210 -9.52 -27.08 -2.67
C ASP A 210 -9.08 -27.69 -1.33
N LYS A 211 -9.94 -28.54 -0.74
CA LYS A 211 -9.63 -29.26 0.51
C LYS A 211 -8.33 -30.07 0.41
N VAL A 212 -8.06 -30.65 -0.76
CA VAL A 212 -6.82 -31.41 -1.01
C VAL A 212 -5.61 -30.48 -0.98
N GLN A 213 -5.68 -29.33 -1.65
CA GLN A 213 -4.61 -28.34 -1.65
C GLN A 213 -4.34 -27.80 -0.24
N MET A 214 -5.39 -27.48 0.52
CA MET A 214 -5.26 -26.98 1.90
C MET A 214 -4.59 -28.00 2.83
N ASN A 215 -4.94 -29.28 2.71
CA ASN A 215 -4.29 -30.34 3.47
C ASN A 215 -2.83 -30.51 3.07
N LEU A 216 -2.52 -30.48 1.77
CA LEU A 216 -1.13 -30.53 1.29
C LEU A 216 -0.29 -29.34 1.81
N VAL A 217 -0.86 -28.14 1.86
CA VAL A 217 -0.18 -26.96 2.43
C VAL A 217 0.11 -27.15 3.92
N ARG A 218 -0.83 -27.73 4.67
CA ARG A 218 -0.62 -28.05 6.10
C ARG A 218 0.43 -29.14 6.30
N ASP A 219 0.41 -30.18 5.46
CA ASP A 219 1.38 -31.28 5.49
C ASP A 219 2.80 -30.81 5.16
N LEU A 220 2.94 -29.77 4.33
CA LEU A 220 4.24 -29.15 4.04
C LEU A 220 4.86 -28.47 5.28
N GLY A 221 4.07 -28.11 6.28
CA GLY A 221 4.54 -27.59 7.57
C GLY A 221 5.42 -26.35 7.46
N ILE A 222 5.17 -25.49 6.46
CA ILE A 222 5.97 -24.29 6.23
C ILE A 222 5.55 -23.21 7.21
N GLN A 223 6.49 -22.72 8.02
CA GLN A 223 6.26 -21.59 8.91
C GLN A 223 5.85 -20.34 8.13
N GLY A 224 4.79 -19.68 8.59
CA GLY A 224 4.25 -18.48 7.95
C GLY A 224 3.34 -18.74 6.76
N VAL A 225 2.93 -19.99 6.48
CA VAL A 225 1.93 -20.30 5.46
C VAL A 225 0.76 -21.03 6.12
N TYR A 226 -0.45 -20.51 5.92
CA TYR A 226 -1.65 -20.92 6.61
C TYR A 226 -2.76 -21.22 5.60
N ALA A 227 -3.60 -22.21 5.93
CA ALA A 227 -4.74 -22.61 5.11
C ALA A 227 -6.00 -22.64 5.98
N GLU A 228 -6.94 -21.74 5.69
CA GLU A 228 -8.20 -21.57 6.40
C GLU A 228 -9.35 -22.22 5.62
N GLU A 229 -10.04 -23.17 6.26
CA GLU A 229 -11.07 -23.97 5.60
C GLU A 229 -12.39 -23.22 5.45
N ASP A 230 -12.78 -22.44 6.47
CA ASP A 230 -14.07 -21.76 6.52
C ASP A 230 -14.24 -20.75 5.37
N VAL A 231 -13.13 -20.09 5.00
CA VAL A 231 -13.08 -19.11 3.90
C VAL A 231 -12.37 -19.64 2.65
N GLN A 232 -11.96 -20.92 2.63
CA GLN A 232 -11.23 -21.58 1.54
C GLN A 232 -10.04 -20.74 1.05
N LEU A 233 -9.20 -20.27 1.97
CA LEU A 233 -8.14 -19.31 1.68
C LEU A 233 -6.78 -19.86 2.14
N VAL A 234 -5.82 -19.89 1.22
CA VAL A 234 -4.42 -20.06 1.57
C VAL A 234 -3.77 -18.69 1.60
N PHE A 235 -3.17 -18.34 2.74
CA PHE A 235 -2.47 -17.07 2.93
C PHE A 235 -1.10 -17.29 3.57
N ALA A 236 -0.23 -16.30 3.47
CA ALA A 236 1.08 -16.32 4.09
C ALA A 236 1.36 -15.03 4.85
N ASN A 237 2.15 -15.16 5.91
CA ASN A 237 2.79 -14.07 6.62
C ASN A 237 4.29 -14.01 6.22
N PRO A 238 4.68 -13.08 5.32
CA PRO A 238 6.07 -12.90 4.90
C PRO A 238 7.07 -12.69 6.03
N GLU A 239 6.66 -12.16 7.19
CA GLU A 239 7.57 -11.92 8.32
C GLU A 239 7.90 -13.20 9.11
N GLU A 240 7.09 -14.24 8.99
CA GLU A 240 7.32 -15.55 9.63
C GLU A 240 8.03 -16.54 8.70
N VAL A 241 8.04 -16.29 7.40
CA VAL A 241 8.72 -17.12 6.41
C VAL A 241 10.23 -16.85 6.46
N ASP A 242 11.02 -17.93 6.48
CA ASP A 242 12.48 -17.87 6.37
C ASP A 242 12.91 -17.21 5.05
N GLN A 243 13.44 -15.98 5.14
CA GLN A 243 13.79 -15.16 4.00
C GLN A 243 14.93 -15.74 3.14
N ASP A 244 15.81 -16.56 3.73
CA ASP A 244 16.92 -17.20 3.00
C ASP A 244 16.42 -18.36 2.13
N LYS A 245 15.30 -18.97 2.52
CA LYS A 245 14.73 -20.15 1.85
C LYS A 245 13.48 -19.85 1.02
N VAL A 246 13.11 -18.59 0.84
CA VAL A 246 11.89 -18.20 0.09
C VAL A 246 11.84 -18.83 -1.29
N SER A 247 12.96 -18.89 -2.02
CA SER A 247 13.00 -19.50 -3.35
C SER A 247 12.75 -21.01 -3.36
N GLY A 248 13.07 -21.71 -2.26
CA GLY A 248 12.77 -23.13 -2.09
C GLY A 248 11.33 -23.34 -1.66
N THR A 249 10.84 -22.52 -0.71
CA THR A 249 9.46 -22.52 -0.24
C THR A 249 8.47 -22.22 -1.39
N ALA A 250 8.75 -21.20 -2.19
CA ALA A 250 7.92 -20.83 -3.34
C ALA A 250 7.80 -21.98 -4.36
N ARG A 251 8.88 -22.72 -4.62
CA ARG A 251 8.85 -23.89 -5.51
C ARG A 251 7.98 -25.02 -4.97
N LYS A 252 8.08 -25.33 -3.67
CA LYS A 252 7.23 -26.34 -3.03
C LYS A 252 5.74 -25.96 -3.07
N LEU A 253 5.44 -24.69 -2.88
CA LEU A 253 4.06 -24.18 -2.93
C LEU A 253 3.53 -24.05 -4.35
N ALA A 254 4.38 -23.79 -5.34
CA ALA A 254 4.01 -23.69 -6.74
C ALA A 254 3.36 -24.98 -7.25
N ASP A 255 3.94 -26.13 -6.88
CA ASP A 255 3.43 -27.44 -7.29
C ASP A 255 2.04 -27.74 -6.70
N VAL A 256 1.72 -27.20 -5.51
CA VAL A 256 0.44 -27.43 -4.82
C VAL A 256 -0.63 -26.44 -5.24
N LEU A 257 -0.27 -25.16 -5.35
CA LEU A 257 -1.20 -24.06 -5.62
C LEU A 257 -1.40 -23.81 -7.13
N GLU A 258 -0.61 -24.47 -7.99
CA GLU A 258 -0.61 -24.26 -9.44
C GLU A 258 -0.30 -22.81 -9.85
N ILE A 259 0.52 -22.12 -9.04
CA ILE A 259 0.96 -20.73 -9.27
C ILE A 259 2.43 -20.73 -9.64
N ASP A 260 2.82 -19.84 -10.56
CA ASP A 260 4.21 -19.64 -10.95
C ASP A 260 5.13 -19.37 -9.72
N PRO A 261 6.27 -20.09 -9.60
CA PRO A 261 7.17 -19.98 -8.45
C PRO A 261 7.80 -18.59 -8.30
N ASP A 262 8.04 -17.86 -9.38
CA ASP A 262 8.55 -16.49 -9.32
C ASP A 262 7.50 -15.51 -8.80
N VAL A 263 6.23 -15.72 -9.15
CA VAL A 263 5.12 -14.95 -8.59
C VAL A 263 5.03 -15.21 -7.08
N LEU A 264 5.00 -16.47 -6.64
CA LEU A 264 4.96 -16.82 -5.22
C LEU A 264 6.16 -16.29 -4.44
N ARG A 265 7.37 -16.36 -5.02
CA ARG A 265 8.58 -15.78 -4.43
C ARG A 265 8.43 -14.28 -4.17
N ARG A 266 7.85 -13.53 -5.13
CA ARG A 266 7.58 -12.10 -4.95
C ARG A 266 6.53 -11.81 -3.88
N MET A 267 5.53 -12.68 -3.75
CA MET A 267 4.47 -12.55 -2.72
C MET A 267 4.98 -12.84 -1.31
N LEU A 268 5.84 -13.86 -1.16
CA LEU A 268 6.39 -14.31 0.13
C LEU A 268 7.56 -13.45 0.65
N ARG A 269 8.10 -12.57 -0.19
CA ARG A 269 9.21 -11.69 0.21
C ARG A 269 8.71 -10.62 1.19
N SER A 270 9.40 -10.53 2.33
CA SER A 270 9.16 -9.52 3.34
C SER A 270 9.30 -8.10 2.76
N ARG A 271 8.27 -7.25 2.99
CA ARG A 271 8.16 -5.92 2.38
C ARG A 271 7.46 -4.93 3.31
N PRO A 272 7.77 -3.62 3.21
CA PRO A 272 7.13 -2.62 4.05
C PRO A 272 5.68 -2.40 3.62
N LEU A 273 4.79 -2.22 4.60
CA LEU A 273 3.38 -1.91 4.36
C LEU A 273 3.27 -0.41 4.06
N ARG A 274 2.86 -0.05 2.84
CA ARG A 274 2.69 1.36 2.42
C ARG A 274 1.24 1.78 2.22
N TYR A 275 0.34 0.81 2.25
CA TYR A 275 -1.04 1.01 1.81
C TYR A 275 -2.00 0.29 2.75
N VAL A 276 -2.63 1.06 3.63
CA VAL A 276 -3.69 0.58 4.51
C VAL A 276 -5.00 1.23 4.06
N PRO A 277 -5.89 0.50 3.36
CA PRO A 277 -7.18 1.06 2.92
C PRO A 277 -8.11 1.24 4.12
N VAL A 278 -8.59 2.45 4.38
CA VAL A 278 -9.45 2.75 5.53
C VAL A 278 -10.92 2.58 5.20
N MET A 279 -11.38 3.24 4.13
CA MET A 279 -12.77 3.18 3.68
C MET A 279 -12.87 3.44 2.18
N ARG A 280 -13.65 2.61 1.47
CA ARG A 280 -13.91 2.74 0.03
C ARG A 280 -15.18 3.53 -0.25
N ARG A 281 -15.32 3.96 -1.51
CA ARG A 281 -16.55 4.59 -2.04
C ARG A 281 -16.97 5.85 -1.26
N LEU A 282 -16.03 6.71 -0.90
CA LEU A 282 -16.35 7.92 -0.18
C LEU A 282 -17.25 8.84 -1.02
N PRO A 283 -18.37 9.32 -0.46
CA PRO A 283 -19.14 10.42 -1.01
C PRO A 283 -18.27 11.67 -1.16
N PRO A 284 -18.51 12.51 -2.18
CA PRO A 284 -17.70 13.70 -2.44
C PRO A 284 -17.67 14.69 -1.26
N LEU A 285 -18.73 14.73 -0.45
CA LEU A 285 -18.84 15.57 0.75
C LEU A 285 -17.86 15.09 1.86
N LEU A 286 -17.71 13.79 2.04
CA LEU A 286 -16.72 13.25 2.98
C LEU A 286 -15.29 13.46 2.45
N SER A 287 -15.06 13.25 1.15
CA SER A 287 -13.77 13.54 0.53
C SER A 287 -13.36 15.01 0.68
N SER A 288 -14.29 15.96 0.52
CA SER A 288 -13.99 17.38 0.71
C SER A 288 -13.66 17.69 2.18
N LYS A 289 -14.40 17.12 3.14
CA LYS A 289 -14.13 17.29 4.57
C LYS A 289 -12.74 16.79 4.97
N ILE A 290 -12.30 15.64 4.44
CA ILE A 290 -10.94 15.14 4.67
C ILE A 290 -9.89 16.10 4.10
N ARG A 291 -10.09 16.59 2.86
CA ARG A 291 -9.18 17.56 2.25
C ARG A 291 -9.09 18.86 3.04
N GLU A 292 -10.20 19.34 3.60
CA GLU A 292 -10.24 20.54 4.44
C GLU A 292 -9.41 20.36 5.71
N ILE A 293 -9.54 19.23 6.39
CA ILE A 293 -8.79 18.92 7.61
C ILE A 293 -7.29 18.79 7.30
N GLN A 294 -6.92 18.12 6.19
CA GLN A 294 -5.53 18.05 5.74
C GLN A 294 -4.96 19.43 5.43
N GLN A 295 -5.73 20.29 4.76
CA GLN A 295 -5.29 21.65 4.47
C GLN A 295 -5.12 22.49 5.75
N ALA A 296 -5.99 22.32 6.74
CA ALA A 296 -5.87 22.99 8.03
C ALA A 296 -4.59 22.55 8.77
N SER A 297 -4.38 21.23 8.89
CA SER A 297 -3.17 20.65 9.51
C SER A 297 -1.89 21.11 8.80
N ALA A 298 -1.89 21.12 7.47
CA ALA A 298 -0.75 21.58 6.69
C ALA A 298 -0.44 23.08 6.92
N ARG A 299 -1.47 23.93 7.09
CA ARG A 299 -1.28 25.36 7.40
C ARG A 299 -0.69 25.55 8.79
N GLU A 300 -1.23 24.87 9.80
CA GLU A 300 -0.71 24.91 11.17
C GLU A 300 0.75 24.42 11.22
N THR A 301 1.05 23.31 10.56
CA THR A 301 2.42 22.79 10.43
C THR A 301 3.36 23.80 9.77
N GLN A 302 2.90 24.49 8.72
CA GLN A 302 3.69 25.55 8.07
C GLN A 302 3.94 26.75 9.00
N GLU A 303 2.98 27.12 9.83
CA GLU A 303 3.15 28.19 10.82
C GLU A 303 4.15 27.80 11.90
N LEU A 304 4.07 26.57 12.41
CA LEU A 304 5.05 26.02 13.36
C LEU A 304 6.46 26.00 12.77
N ARG A 305 6.60 25.61 11.49
CA ARG A 305 7.89 25.64 10.78
C ARG A 305 8.46 27.06 10.65
N LYS A 306 7.62 28.07 10.44
CA LYS A 306 8.04 29.48 10.37
C LYS A 306 8.46 30.04 11.73
N GLN A 307 7.82 29.59 12.80
CA GLN A 307 8.11 30.03 14.17
C GLN A 307 9.30 29.28 14.79
N ALA A 308 9.79 28.22 14.14
CA ALA A 308 10.88 27.42 14.66
C ALA A 308 12.19 28.24 14.81
N PRO A 309 12.89 28.15 15.95
CA PRO A 309 14.07 28.97 16.23
C PRO A 309 15.30 28.60 15.39
N THR A 310 15.36 27.37 14.86
CA THR A 310 16.47 26.89 14.03
C THR A 310 15.95 26.12 12.81
N THR A 311 16.74 26.08 11.74
CA THR A 311 16.43 25.32 10.52
C THR A 311 16.29 23.83 10.79
N GLU A 312 17.09 23.27 11.70
CA GLU A 312 16.98 21.87 12.11
C GLU A 312 15.68 21.58 12.85
N ALA A 313 15.23 22.50 13.74
CA ALA A 313 13.94 22.37 14.41
C ALA A 313 12.80 22.42 13.40
N ALA A 314 12.85 23.33 12.42
CA ALA A 314 11.85 23.43 11.36
C ALA A 314 11.74 22.13 10.52
N GLN A 315 12.87 21.46 10.26
CA GLN A 315 12.89 20.21 9.49
C GLN A 315 12.29 19.01 10.25
N ARG A 316 12.33 19.02 11.59
CA ARG A 316 11.73 17.95 12.41
C ARG A 316 10.22 18.05 12.54
N VAL A 317 9.63 19.22 12.25
CA VAL A 317 8.18 19.41 12.29
C VAL A 317 7.55 18.71 11.09
N THR A 318 6.93 17.56 11.32
CA THR A 318 6.11 16.81 10.37
C THR A 318 4.64 17.19 10.53
N ASP A 319 3.88 17.12 9.43
CA ASP A 319 2.42 17.29 9.47
C ASP A 319 1.83 15.95 9.92
N PRO A 320 1.00 15.87 10.96
CA PRO A 320 0.47 14.60 11.42
C PRO A 320 -0.45 13.90 10.40
N LEU A 321 -1.10 14.65 9.49
CA LEU A 321 -2.11 14.11 8.56
C LEU A 321 -1.59 13.90 7.13
N TRP A 322 -0.29 14.11 6.89
CA TRP A 322 0.33 13.91 5.59
C TRP A 322 0.34 12.46 5.10
N SER A 323 0.18 11.51 6.01
CA SER A 323 0.16 10.08 5.69
C SER A 323 -1.16 9.61 5.10
N ILE A 324 -2.21 10.43 5.19
CA ILE A 324 -3.53 10.17 4.61
C ILE A 324 -3.52 10.57 3.14
N ALA A 325 -4.05 9.72 2.28
CA ALA A 325 -4.25 10.06 0.88
C ALA A 325 -5.57 9.53 0.31
N LEU A 326 -6.12 10.28 -0.63
CA LEU A 326 -7.36 9.99 -1.35
C LEU A 326 -7.00 9.52 -2.76
N ILE A 327 -7.41 8.30 -3.12
CA ILE A 327 -7.24 7.76 -4.47
C ILE A 327 -8.61 7.72 -5.16
N PRO A 328 -8.76 8.30 -6.35
CA PRO A 328 -9.99 8.16 -7.11
C PRO A 328 -10.15 6.74 -7.66
N GLU A 329 -11.19 6.03 -7.22
CA GLU A 329 -11.57 4.71 -7.72
C GLU A 329 -12.76 4.82 -8.67
N HIS A 330 -12.75 4.01 -9.73
CA HIS A 330 -13.81 3.99 -10.75
C HIS A 330 -14.76 2.84 -10.47
N TRP A 331 -16.00 3.17 -10.11
CA TRP A 331 -17.01 2.18 -9.73
C TRP A 331 -18.09 2.05 -10.79
N ARG A 332 -18.59 0.82 -10.97
CA ARG A 332 -19.80 0.57 -11.77
C ARG A 332 -21.01 0.92 -10.93
N PHE A 333 -21.72 1.94 -11.34
CA PHE A 333 -23.00 2.30 -10.76
C PHE A 333 -24.13 1.70 -11.60
N TYR A 334 -24.91 0.82 -10.96
CA TYR A 334 -26.14 0.27 -11.51
C TYR A 334 -27.30 0.97 -10.80
N PRO A 335 -28.00 1.91 -11.43
CA PRO A 335 -29.19 2.51 -10.82
C PRO A 335 -30.25 1.43 -10.63
N VAL A 336 -30.48 1.00 -9.38
CA VAL A 336 -31.51 0.01 -9.06
C VAL A 336 -32.83 0.72 -8.77
N ARG A 337 -33.68 0.86 -9.80
CA ARG A 337 -35.17 0.78 -9.75
C ARG A 337 -35.80 1.32 -11.04
N MET A 338 -36.15 0.42 -11.95
CA MET A 338 -37.38 0.49 -12.77
C MET A 338 -37.52 -0.77 -13.63
N LEU A 339 -37.57 -1.95 -13.01
CA LEU A 339 -37.91 -3.18 -13.75
C LEU A 339 -39.19 -3.87 -13.30
N TRP A 340 -39.83 -3.43 -12.21
CA TRP A 340 -41.12 -4.01 -11.81
C TRP A 340 -41.99 -2.95 -11.12
N VAL A 341 -42.62 -2.10 -11.92
CA VAL A 341 -43.98 -1.61 -11.61
C VAL A 341 -44.81 -2.10 -12.78
N SER A 342 -45.44 -3.25 -12.59
CA SER A 342 -46.47 -3.80 -13.48
C SER A 342 -47.82 -3.43 -12.89
#